data_AF-A0A2U0SII5-F1
#
_entry.id   AF-A0A2U0SII5-F1
#
_cell.length_a   1.000
_cell.length_b   1.000
_cell.length_c   1.000
_cell.angle_alpha   90.00
_cell.angle_beta   90.00
_cell.angle_gamma   90.00
#
_symmetry.space_group_name_H-M   'P 1'
#
loop_
_entity.id
_entity.type
_entity.pdbx_description
1 polymer ?
#
loop_
_entity_poly.entity_id
_entity_poly.type
_entity_poly.pdbx_seq_one_letter_code
_entity_poly.pdbx_strand_id
1 'polypeptide(L)' 'MTIVERLIATHRMLEREIRRELRSVLPDRFRLAQLKKHKLAVKDRLHLYMPAPAAQLALVPGSR' A
#
# COMPACT_ATOMS: atom_id res chain seq x y z
N MET A 1 -7.26 -13.71 11.67
CA MET A 1 -7.02 -12.69 10.62
C MET A 1 -7.67 -11.39 11.07
N THR A 2 -6.89 -10.49 11.63
CA THR A 2 -7.32 -9.18 12.12
C THR A 2 -7.50 -8.19 10.95
N ILE A 3 -8.26 -7.12 11.18
CA ILE A 3 -8.51 -6.06 10.17
C ILE A 3 -7.19 -5.41 9.69
N VAL A 4 -6.22 -5.26 10.59
CA VAL A 4 -4.90 -4.67 10.30
C VAL A 4 -4.10 -5.54 9.33
N GLU A 5 -4.08 -6.86 9.51
CA GLU A 5 -3.40 -7.79 8.60
C GLU A 5 -3.99 -7.73 7.18
N ARG A 6 -5.31 -7.59 7.07
CA ARG A 6 -6.00 -7.48 5.77
C ARG A 6 -5.66 -6.17 5.06
N LEU A 7 -5.55 -5.06 5.81
CA LEU A 7 -5.09 -3.75 5.29
C LEU A 7 -3.63 -3.81 4.82
N ILE A 8 -2.73 -4.45 5.58
CA ILE A 8 -1.32 -4.63 5.20
C ILE A 8 -1.19 -5.50 3.94
N ALA A 9 -1.93 -6.61 3.85
CA ALA A 9 -1.95 -7.47 2.68
C ALA A 9 -2.44 -6.71 1.43
N THR A 10 -3.49 -5.90 1.58
CA THR A 10 -4.02 -5.04 0.51
C THR A 10 -2.99 -3.99 0.08
N HIS A 11 -2.31 -3.35 1.04
CA HIS A 11 -1.26 -2.39 0.75
C HIS A 11 -0.10 -3.01 -0.07
N ARG A 12 0.35 -4.20 0.33
CA ARG A 12 1.40 -4.94 -0.39
C ARG A 12 0.96 -5.38 -1.78
N MET A 13 -0.32 -5.74 -1.95
CA MET A 13 -0.88 -6.05 -3.27
C MET A 13 -0.83 -4.82 -4.18
N LEU A 14 -1.31 -3.67 -3.69
CA LEU A 14 -1.29 -2.39 -4.41
C LEU A 14 0.14 -1.95 -4.77
N GLU A 15 1.11 -2.13 -3.88
CA GLU A 15 2.52 -1.81 -4.19
C GLU A 15 3.12 -2.71 -5.28
N ARG A 16 2.74 -3.99 -5.32
CA ARG A 16 3.18 -4.90 -6.37
C ARG A 16 2.55 -4.53 -7.71
N GLU A 17 1.27 -4.17 -7.71
CA GLU A 17 0.58 -3.70 -8.92
C GLU A 17 1.17 -2.38 -9.44
N ILE A 18 1.44 -1.41 -8.56
CA ILE A 18 2.12 -0.16 -8.94
C ILE A 18 3.49 -0.45 -9.55
N ARG A 19 4.29 -1.33 -8.92
CA ARG A 19 5.61 -1.70 -9.46
C ARG A 19 5.52 -2.45 -10.78
N ARG A 20 4.49 -3.27 -10.97
CA ARG A 20 4.25 -3.99 -12.22
C ARG A 20 3.82 -3.04 -13.34
N GLU A 21 2.93 -2.11 -13.04
CA GLU A 21 2.47 -1.08 -13.99
C GLU A 21 3.63 -0.14 -14.39
N LEU A 22 4.49 0.25 -13.43
CA LEU A 22 5.70 1.04 -13.70
C LEU A 22 6.74 0.31 -14.55
N ARG A 23 6.77 -1.03 -14.50
CA ARG A 23 7.65 -1.87 -15.33
C ARG A 23 7.03 -2.21 -16.69
N SER A 24 5.80 -1.79 -16.97
CA SER A 24 5.15 -2.03 -18.26
C SER A 24 5.74 -1.12 -19.33
N VAL A 25 5.78 -1.63 -20.57
CA VAL A 25 6.32 -0.92 -21.75
C VAL A 25 5.49 0.34 -22.08
N LEU A 26 4.20 0.33 -21.76
CA LEU A 26 3.30 1.48 -21.83
C LEU A 26 2.61 1.68 -20.48
N PRO A 27 3.21 2.47 -19.58
CA PRO A 27 2.62 2.74 -18.27
C PRO A 27 1.40 3.63 -18.41
N ASP A 28 0.23 3.13 -18.00
CA ASP A 28 -0.99 3.93 -17.92
C ASP A 28 -0.91 4.86 -16.70
N ARG A 29 -0.71 6.15 -16.98
CA ARG A 29 -0.59 7.20 -15.96
C ARG A 29 -1.89 7.40 -15.17
N PHE A 30 -3.05 7.17 -15.78
CA PHE A 30 -4.35 7.23 -15.10
C PHE A 30 -4.50 6.07 -14.13
N ARG A 31 -4.13 4.86 -14.56
CA ARG A 31 -4.13 3.66 -13.72
C ARG A 31 -3.16 3.78 -12.55
N LEU A 32 -1.97 4.34 -12.80
CA LEU A 32 -1.00 4.69 -11.74
C LEU A 32 -1.55 5.71 -10.74
N ALA A 33 -2.23 6.75 -11.21
CA ALA A 33 -2.84 7.75 -10.33
C ALA A 33 -3.96 7.13 -9.47
N GLN A 34 -4.79 6.26 -10.04
CA GLN A 34 -5.82 5.52 -9.31
C GLN A 34 -5.22 4.58 -8.26
N LEU A 35 -4.17 3.84 -8.60
CA LEU A 35 -3.46 2.95 -7.67
C LEU A 35 -2.81 3.73 -6.53
N LYS A 36 -2.19 4.88 -6.82
CA LYS A 36 -1.65 5.79 -5.80
C LYS A 36 -2.73 6.34 -4.88
N LYS A 37 -3.90 6.72 -5.43
CA LYS A 37 -5.05 7.20 -4.64
C LYS A 37 -5.61 6.10 -3.72
N HIS A 38 -5.69 4.87 -4.22
CA HIS A 38 -6.04 3.70 -3.41
C HIS A 38 -5.02 3.43 -2.32
N LYS A 39 -3.71 3.51 -2.63
CA LYS A 39 -2.64 3.38 -1.64
C LYS A 39 -2.77 4.42 -0.52
N LEU A 40 -3.10 5.67 -0.88
CA LEU A 40 -3.32 6.75 0.08
C LEU A 40 -4.53 6.46 0.98
N ALA A 41 -5.67 6.09 0.41
CA ALA A 41 -6.87 5.76 1.19
C ALA A 41 -6.65 4.57 2.15
N VAL A 42 -5.88 3.56 1.73
CA VAL A 42 -5.49 2.42 2.60
C VAL A 42 -4.55 2.88 3.71
N LYS A 43 -3.61 3.78 3.42
CA LYS A 43 -2.72 4.38 4.43
C LYS A 43 -3.50 5.23 5.44
N ASP A 44 -4.44 6.04 4.98
CA ASP A 44 -5.29 6.86 5.84
C ASP A 44 -6.16 5.98 6.76
N ARG A 45 -6.71 4.89 6.24
CA ARG A 45 -7.41 3.89 7.06
C ARG A 45 -6.48 3.22 8.07
N LEU A 46 -5.26 2.85 7.69
CA LEU A 46 -4.27 2.31 8.63
C LEU A 46 -3.95 3.31 9.75
N HIS A 47 -3.82 4.59 9.43
CA HIS A 47 -3.62 5.65 10.43
C HIS A 47 -4.78 5.77 11.43
N LEU A 48 -6.02 5.51 11.00
CA LEU A 48 -7.19 5.51 11.87
C LEU A 48 -7.22 4.32 12.85
N TYR A 49 -6.72 3.16 12.43
CA TYR A 49 -6.69 1.95 13.26
C TYR A 49 -5.40 1.78 14.06
N MET A 50 -4.32 2.45 13.67
CA MET A 50 -3.00 2.30 14.27
C MET A 50 -2.27 3.66 14.31
N PRO A 51 -1.97 4.22 15.49
CA PRO A 51 -1.24 5.46 15.58
C PRO A 51 0.14 5.32 14.91
N ALA A 52 0.54 6.39 14.23
CA ALA A 52 1.60 6.47 13.21
C ALA A 52 2.90 5.67 13.44
N PRO A 53 3.51 5.57 14.65
CA PRO A 53 4.76 4.82 14.80
C PRO A 53 4.59 3.32 14.56
N ALA A 54 3.47 2.74 14.97
CA ALA A 54 3.26 1.30 14.85
C ALA A 54 2.86 0.91 13.41
N ALA A 55 2.13 1.78 12.70
CA ALA A 55 1.79 1.59 11.29
C ALA A 55 3.05 1.60 10.40
N GLN A 56 3.99 2.51 10.67
CA GLN A 56 5.27 2.58 9.94
C GLN A 56 6.11 1.32 10.16
N LEU A 57 6.21 0.83 11.40
CA LEU A 57 6.90 -0.43 11.73
C LEU A 57 6.26 -1.67 11.07
N ALA A 58 4.94 -1.70 10.89
CA ALA A 58 4.25 -2.79 10.20
C ALA A 58 4.37 -2.71 8.66
N LEU A 59 4.58 -1.50 8.13
CA LEU A 59 4.75 -1.21 6.69
C LEU A 59 6.20 -1.39 6.21
N VAL A 60 7.19 -1.23 7.09
CA VAL A 60 8.60 -1.52 6.81
C VAL A 60 8.84 -3.03 6.95
N PRO A 61 9.31 -3.73 5.91
CA PRO A 61 9.78 -5.10 6.11
C PRO A 61 10.96 -5.02 7.07
N GLY A 62 10.91 -5.78 8.17
CA GLY A 62 12.04 -5.92 9.05
C GLY A 62 13.30 -6.19 8.24
N SER A 63 14.28 -5.30 8.35
CA SER A 63 15.65 -5.58 8.00
C SER A 63 16.10 -6.77 8.85
N ARG A 64 16.18 -7.94 8.22
CA ARG A 64 17.08 -9.01 8.60
C ARG A 64 17.86 -9.40 7.37
#